data_AF-A0A7X8B1Z3-F1
#
_entry.id   AF-A0A7X8B1Z3-F1
#
_cell.length_a   1.000
_cell.length_b   1.000
_cell.length_c   1.000
_cell.angle_alpha   90.00
_cell.angle_beta   90.00
_cell.angle_gamma   90.00
#
_symmetry.space_group_name_H-M   'P 1'
#
loop_
_entity.id
_entity.type
_entity.pdbx_description
1 polymer ?
#
loop_
_entity_poly.entity_id
_entity_poly.type
_entity_poly.pdbx_seq_one_letter_code
_entity_poly.pdbx_strand_id
1 'polypeptide(L)'
;MNDPDYGEDRIVLMTIQNRQKPDQLIKLVQNRFNGHFETEGLMQYFGLKEIRVETEDIIASLQEYGDVISFLLETMSAAKDLGIPYVYENEFDFKGVRYSLREKDNLRLLKRLQ
;
A
#
# COMPACT_ATOMS: atom_id res chain seq x y z
N MET A 1 24.32 -4.79 26.12
CA MET A 1 23.59 -3.64 25.55
C MET A 1 22.37 -4.27 24.91
N ASN A 2 21.26 -4.29 25.64
CA ASN A 2 20.08 -5.04 25.23
C ASN A 2 19.31 -4.21 24.21
N ASP A 3 19.15 -4.79 23.03
CA ASP A 3 18.23 -4.35 22.00
C ASP A 3 16.79 -4.47 22.56
N PRO A 4 15.96 -3.43 22.54
CA PRO A 4 14.56 -3.60 22.88
C PRO A 4 13.87 -4.33 21.73
N ASP A 5 13.64 -5.62 21.93
CA ASP A 5 12.69 -6.42 21.18
C ASP A 5 11.31 -5.75 21.27
N TYR A 6 10.92 -5.03 20.21
CA TYR A 6 9.56 -4.54 19.99
C TYR A 6 8.72 -5.58 19.22
N GLY A 7 8.96 -6.86 19.46
CA GLY A 7 8.07 -7.93 19.02
C GLY A 7 6.73 -7.87 19.75
N GLU A 8 5.65 -8.09 18.98
CA GLU A 8 4.28 -8.37 19.47
C GLU A 8 3.51 -7.11 19.93
N ASP A 9 2.87 -6.36 19.02
CA ASP A 9 1.65 -6.81 18.36
C ASP A 9 1.32 -5.98 17.09
N ARG A 10 2.04 -6.16 15.98
CA ARG A 10 1.59 -5.54 14.71
C ARG A 10 0.48 -6.39 14.11
N ILE A 11 -0.72 -5.82 13.99
CA ILE A 11 -1.85 -6.49 13.33
C ILE A 11 -1.61 -6.39 11.83
N VAL A 12 -1.15 -7.49 11.24
CA VAL A 12 -1.04 -7.66 9.79
C VAL A 12 -2.41 -8.08 9.28
N LEU A 13 -3.08 -7.22 8.51
CA LEU A 13 -4.38 -7.51 7.94
C LEU A 13 -4.25 -8.45 6.74
N MET A 14 -3.28 -8.19 5.87
CA MET A 14 -3.00 -9.04 4.70
C MET A 14 -1.57 -8.87 4.22
N THR A 15 -1.12 -9.85 3.43
CA THR A 15 0.11 -9.78 2.64
C THR A 15 -0.27 -9.82 1.17
N ILE A 16 0.30 -8.90 0.39
CA ILE A 16 0.05 -8.75 -1.05
C ILE A 16 1.36 -9.07 -1.76
N GLN A 17 1.30 -10.06 -2.66
CA GLN A 17 2.42 -10.49 -3.46
C GLN A 17 2.30 -9.92 -4.87
N ASN A 18 3.41 -9.40 -5.40
CA ASN A 18 3.47 -9.05 -6.81
C ASN A 18 3.38 -10.34 -7.65
N ARG A 19 2.41 -10.40 -8.57
CA ARG A 19 2.19 -11.57 -9.43
C ARG A 19 3.35 -11.86 -10.38
N GLN A 20 4.06 -10.83 -10.82
CA GLN A 20 5.17 -10.95 -11.76
C GLN A 20 6.51 -11.20 -11.05
N LYS A 21 6.61 -10.82 -9.77
CA LYS A 21 7.83 -10.95 -8.95
C LYS A 21 7.48 -11.45 -7.55
N PRO A 22 7.38 -12.77 -7.35
CA PRO A 22 6.91 -13.36 -6.10
C PRO A 22 7.74 -13.02 -4.85
N ASP A 23 8.98 -12.57 -5.03
CA ASP A 23 9.87 -12.07 -3.97
C ASP A 23 9.48 -10.69 -3.44
N GLN A 24 8.64 -9.95 -4.16
CA GLN A 24 8.08 -8.66 -3.74
C GLN A 24 6.78 -8.89 -2.97
N LEU A 25 6.90 -8.85 -1.65
CA LEU A 25 5.82 -9.05 -0.70
C LEU A 25 5.64 -7.80 0.14
N ILE A 26 4.50 -7.12 0.00
CA ILE A 26 4.14 -6.00 0.86
C ILE A 26 3.09 -6.43 1.86
N LYS A 27 3.14 -5.86 3.06
CA LYS A 27 2.14 -6.11 4.10
C LYS A 27 1.21 -4.92 4.21
N LEU A 28 -0.01 -5.16 4.64
CA LEU A 28 -0.91 -4.10 5.07
C LEU A 28 -1.11 -4.24 6.58
N VAL A 29 -0.60 -3.28 7.33
CA VAL A 29 -0.50 -3.35 8.79
C VAL A 29 -1.34 -2.27 9.45
N GLN A 30 -1.91 -2.57 10.61
CA GLN A 30 -2.66 -1.58 11.38
C GLN A 30 -1.72 -0.62 12.10
N ASN A 31 -1.90 0.68 11.85
CA ASN A 31 -1.29 1.72 12.65
C ASN A 31 -2.11 1.93 13.93
N ARG A 32 -1.63 1.39 15.04
CA ARG A 32 -2.31 1.40 16.36
C ARG A 32 -2.57 2.80 16.92
N PHE A 33 -1.78 3.79 16.52
CA PHE A 33 -1.88 5.14 17.06
C PHE A 33 -2.95 5.97 16.35
N ASN A 34 -3.21 5.66 15.08
CA ASN A 34 -3.86 6.61 14.16
C ASN A 34 -5.07 6.03 13.42
N GLY A 35 -5.53 4.81 13.78
CA GLY A 35 -6.80 4.26 13.28
C GLY A 35 -6.87 4.06 11.76
N HIS A 36 -5.78 3.62 11.14
CA HIS A 36 -5.71 3.33 9.71
C HIS A 36 -4.80 2.13 9.45
N PHE A 37 -4.81 1.65 8.21
CA PHE A 37 -3.86 0.67 7.72
C PHE A 37 -2.87 1.32 6.77
N GLU A 38 -1.63 0.86 6.81
CA GLU A 38 -0.56 1.34 5.93
C GLU A 38 0.20 0.17 5.31
N THR A 39 0.68 0.35 4.08
CA THR A 39 1.55 -0.64 3.47
C THR A 39 2.91 -0.63 4.15
N GLU A 40 3.56 -1.79 4.21
CA GLU A 40 4.98 -1.91 4.52
C GLU A 40 5.66 -2.65 3.37
N GLY A 41 6.65 -1.99 2.75
CA GLY A 41 7.53 -2.61 1.75
C GLY A 41 7.69 -1.78 0.48
N LEU A 42 6.81 -0.80 0.20
CA LEU A 42 6.94 0.03 -1.00
C LEU A 42 8.23 0.87 -0.97
N MET A 43 8.60 1.37 0.21
CA MET A 43 9.86 2.10 0.38
C MET A 43 11.06 1.18 0.11
N GLN A 44 11.04 -0.04 0.65
CA GLN A 44 12.13 -1.00 0.48
C GLN A 44 12.29 -1.45 -0.98
N TYR A 45 11.19 -1.79 -1.65
CA TYR A 45 11.26 -2.35 -3.00
C TYR A 45 11.38 -1.29 -4.09
N PHE A 46 10.82 -0.10 -3.90
CA PHE A 46 10.70 0.93 -4.95
C PHE A 46 11.18 2.32 -4.56
N GLY A 47 11.53 2.56 -3.28
CA GLY A 47 11.86 3.91 -2.80
C GLY A 47 10.65 4.86 -2.78
N LEU A 48 9.44 4.31 -2.71
CA LEU A 48 8.19 5.06 -2.75
C LEU A 48 7.55 5.18 -1.36
N LYS A 49 6.75 6.23 -1.16
CA LYS A 49 5.98 6.42 0.08
C LYS A 49 4.98 5.27 0.24
N GLU A 50 4.77 4.85 1.48
CA GLU A 50 3.76 3.84 1.78
C GLU A 50 2.34 4.39 1.56
N ILE A 51 1.41 3.47 1.28
CA ILE A 51 0.00 3.77 1.02
C ILE A 51 -0.80 3.58 2.30
N ARG A 52 -1.60 4.57 2.66
CA ARG A 52 -2.55 4.54 3.76
C ARG A 52 -3.97 4.27 3.25
N VAL A 53 -4.71 3.43 3.96
CA VAL A 53 -6.16 3.21 3.79
C VAL A 53 -6.83 3.41 5.14
N GLU A 54 -7.89 4.20 5.21
CA GLU A 54 -8.62 4.40 6.48
C GLU A 54 -9.34 3.10 6.89
N THR A 55 -9.50 2.86 8.19
CA THR A 55 -10.11 1.62 8.70
C THR A 55 -11.55 1.42 8.20
N GLU A 56 -12.33 2.49 8.09
CA GLU A 56 -13.71 2.46 7.60
C GLU A 56 -13.80 1.98 6.15
N ASP A 57 -12.87 2.42 5.32
CA ASP A 57 -12.82 2.07 3.90
C ASP A 57 -12.47 0.59 3.71
N ILE A 58 -11.51 0.08 4.49
CA ILE A 58 -10.99 -1.26 4.27
C ILE A 58 -11.86 -2.38 4.85
N ILE A 59 -12.55 -2.13 5.97
CA ILE A 59 -13.41 -3.16 6.59
C ILE A 59 -14.57 -3.52 5.65
N ALA A 60 -15.11 -2.55 4.92
CA ALA A 60 -16.21 -2.77 3.99
C ALA A 60 -15.76 -3.42 2.66
N SER A 61 -14.52 -3.16 2.24
CA SER A 61 -14.04 -3.42 0.88
C SER A 61 -12.63 -4.05 0.85
N LEU A 62 -12.30 -4.93 1.80
CA LEU A 62 -10.95 -5.48 1.97
C LEU A 62 -10.36 -6.06 0.67
N GLN A 63 -11.13 -6.91 -0.02
CA GLN A 63 -10.68 -7.53 -1.27
C GLN A 63 -10.46 -6.50 -2.38
N GLU A 64 -11.34 -5.49 -2.48
CA GLU A 64 -11.25 -4.42 -3.49
C GLU A 64 -9.97 -3.60 -3.27
N TYR A 65 -9.68 -3.17 -2.03
CA TYR A 65 -8.44 -2.45 -1.72
C TYR A 65 -7.20 -3.32 -1.90
N GLY A 66 -7.26 -4.62 -1.56
CA GLY A 66 -6.18 -5.57 -1.83
C GLY A 66 -5.86 -5.68 -3.32
N ASP A 67 -6.89 -5.77 -4.16
CA ASP A 67 -6.75 -5.81 -5.62
C ASP A 67 -6.15 -4.50 -6.17
N VAL A 68 -6.60 -3.34 -5.68
CA VAL A 68 -6.08 -2.02 -6.09
C VAL A 68 -4.60 -1.90 -5.72
N ILE A 69 -4.23 -2.26 -4.50
CA ILE A 69 -2.83 -2.21 -4.05
C ILE A 69 -1.97 -3.20 -4.84
N SER A 70 -2.47 -4.40 -5.14
CA SER A 70 -1.77 -5.36 -6.02
C SER A 70 -1.54 -4.78 -7.42
N PHE A 71 -2.52 -4.10 -7.99
CA PHE A 71 -2.38 -3.43 -9.29
C PHE A 71 -1.31 -2.33 -9.23
N LEU A 72 -1.34 -1.47 -8.20
CA LEU A 72 -0.33 -0.44 -8.03
C LEU A 72 1.08 -1.04 -7.91
N LEU A 73 1.23 -2.11 -7.14
CA LEU A 73 2.49 -2.85 -6.99
C LEU A 73 3.03 -3.36 -8.34
N GLU A 74 2.15 -3.90 -9.20
CA GLU A 74 2.50 -4.33 -10.55
C GLU A 74 2.98 -3.14 -11.42
N THR A 75 2.28 -2.00 -11.37
CA THR A 75 2.68 -0.80 -12.13
C THR A 75 4.03 -0.24 -11.67
N MET A 76 4.31 -0.24 -10.36
CA MET A 76 5.59 0.18 -9.79
C MET A 76 6.73 -0.74 -10.23
N SER A 77 6.50 -2.05 -10.20
CA SER A 77 7.48 -3.02 -10.66
C SER A 77 7.78 -2.86 -12.15
N ALA A 78 6.76 -2.65 -12.99
CA ALA A 78 6.96 -2.42 -14.41
C ALA A 78 7.78 -1.15 -14.68
N ALA A 79 7.49 -0.04 -13.98
CA ALA A 79 8.29 1.18 -14.09
C ALA A 79 9.76 0.96 -13.69
N LYS A 80 9.98 0.22 -12.59
CA LYS A 80 11.33 -0.14 -12.13
C LYS A 80 12.09 -0.98 -13.16
N ASP A 81 11.42 -1.95 -13.81
CA ASP A 81 12.03 -2.79 -14.84
C ASP A 81 12.42 -2.01 -16.10
N LEU A 82 11.62 -1.01 -16.45
CA LEU A 82 11.89 -0.11 -17.57
C LEU A 82 12.92 0.98 -17.22
N GLY A 83 13.37 1.05 -15.96
CA GLY A 83 14.29 2.08 -15.50
C GLY A 83 13.71 3.50 -15.53
N ILE A 84 12.38 3.62 -15.46
CA ILE A 84 11.69 4.93 -15.49
C ILE A 84 11.22 5.34 -14.09
N PRO A 85 11.20 6.64 -13.77
CA PRO A 85 10.64 7.12 -12.52
C PRO A 85 9.16 6.77 -12.41
N TYR A 86 8.76 6.22 -11.26
CA TYR A 86 7.35 6.04 -10.94
C TYR A 86 6.81 7.28 -10.22
N VAL A 87 5.65 7.78 -10.65
CA VAL A 87 4.93 8.86 -9.99
C VAL A 87 3.50 8.40 -9.79
N TYR A 88 2.99 8.58 -8.57
CA TYR A 88 1.59 8.33 -8.27
C TYR A 88 0.71 9.27 -9.10
N GLU A 89 -0.21 8.71 -9.87
CA GLU A 89 -1.32 9.48 -10.40
C GLU A 89 -2.25 9.88 -9.25
N ASN A 90 -2.61 11.15 -9.17
CA ASN A 90 -3.47 11.66 -8.11
C ASN A 90 -4.85 10.99 -8.12
N GLU A 91 -5.31 10.59 -9.31
CA GLU A 91 -6.56 9.88 -9.54
C GLU A 91 -6.37 8.88 -10.67
N PHE A 92 -7.00 7.71 -10.55
CA PHE A 92 -6.91 6.64 -11.53
C PHE A 92 -8.17 5.77 -11.50
N ASP A 93 -8.44 5.07 -12.59
CA ASP A 93 -9.56 4.13 -12.70
C ASP A 93 -9.06 2.68 -12.57
N PHE A 94 -9.73 1.90 -11.74
CA PHE A 94 -9.48 0.46 -11.60
C PHE A 94 -10.81 -0.30 -11.57
N LYS A 95 -10.99 -1.21 -12.52
CA LYS A 95 -12.22 -2.01 -12.70
C LYS A 95 -13.53 -1.18 -12.70
N GLY A 96 -13.49 0.01 -13.31
CA GLY A 96 -14.64 0.92 -13.41
C GLY A 96 -14.95 1.69 -12.13
N VAL A 97 -14.07 1.64 -11.12
CA VAL A 97 -14.13 2.47 -9.92
C VAL A 97 -12.98 3.45 -9.94
N ARG A 98 -13.27 4.72 -9.66
CA ARG A 98 -12.27 5.78 -9.61
C ARG A 98 -11.67 5.88 -8.21
N TYR A 99 -10.36 6.04 -8.13
CA TYR A 99 -9.61 6.18 -6.88
C TYR A 99 -8.78 7.44 -6.89
N SER A 100 -8.35 7.86 -5.71
CA SER A 100 -7.36 8.91 -5.52
C SER A 100 -6.22 8.47 -4.61
N LEU A 101 -5.01 8.96 -4.90
CA LEU A 101 -3.81 8.79 -4.07
C LEU A 101 -3.24 10.17 -3.78
N ARG A 102 -3.56 10.72 -2.60
CA ARG A 102 -3.11 12.07 -2.20
C ARG A 102 -2.07 12.00 -1.10
N GLU A 103 -1.15 12.96 -1.08
CA GLU A 103 -0.18 13.06 0.01
C GLU A 103 -0.87 13.45 1.33
N LYS A 104 -0.62 12.68 2.39
CA LYS A 104 -1.09 12.97 3.75
C LYS A 104 -0.10 12.35 4.75
N ASP A 105 0.46 13.16 5.65
CA ASP A 105 1.35 12.69 6.73
C ASP A 105 2.53 11.84 6.24
N ASN A 106 3.18 12.25 5.14
CA ASN A 106 4.26 11.50 4.47
C ASN A 106 3.87 10.13 3.88
N LEU A 107 2.57 9.84 3.81
CA LEU A 107 1.99 8.66 3.18
C LEU A 107 1.15 9.06 1.96
N ARG A 108 0.72 8.07 1.18
CA ARG A 108 -0.26 8.23 0.10
C ARG A 108 -1.61 7.70 0.56
N LEU A 109 -2.55 8.59 0.83
CA LEU A 109 -3.91 8.22 1.21
C LEU A 109 -4.67 7.72 -0.03
N LEU A 110 -4.99 6.43 -0.03
CA LEU A 110 -5.84 5.80 -1.04
C LEU A 110 -7.31 5.92 -0.65
N LYS A 111 -8.12 6.50 -1.54
CA LYS A 111 -9.57 6.62 -1.35
C LYS A 111 -10.31 6.31 -2.63
N ARG A 112 -11.40 5.56 -2.50
CA ARG A 112 -12.42 5.47 -3.54
C ARG A 112 -13.10 6.83 -3.72
N LEU A 113 -13.28 7.26 -4.96
CA LEU A 113 -14.07 8.43 -5.33
C LEU A 113 -15.49 7.97 -5.66
N GLN A 114 -16.49 8.73 -5.20
CA GLN A 114 -17.90 8.51 -5.50
C GLN A 114 -18.24 9.00 -6.90
#